data_AF-A0A2R5FEY5-F1
#
_entry.id   AF-A0A2R5FEY5-F1
#
_cell.length_a   1.000
_cell.length_b   1.000
_cell.length_c   1.000
_cell.angle_alpha   90.00
_cell.angle_beta   90.00
_cell.angle_gamma   90.00
#
_symmetry.space_group_name_H-M   'P 1'
#
loop_
_entity.id
_entity.type
_entity.pdbx_description
1 polymer ?
#
loop_
_entity_poly.entity_id
_entity_poly.type
_entity_poly.pdbx_seq_one_letter_code
_entity_poly.pdbx_strand_id
1 'polypeptide(L)'
;SEFVNASTWDFRRISLVSGGFNVTLDGAILIDTGFGEEVVLQVTEEHRAAVTAEVAAGSDVLVTLTTGFVKDFAGNDADSVSAQNATLAMDVTSPTFVDAGLDLNNGT
;
A
#
# COMPACT_ATOMS: atom_id res chain seq x y z
N SER A 1 4.28 22.73 5.54
CA SER A 1 2.87 22.38 5.58
C SER A 1 2.09 23.06 4.46
N GLU A 2 2.18 22.48 3.27
CA GLU A 2 1.29 22.73 2.13
C GLU A 2 0.24 21.60 2.10
N PHE A 3 -1.00 21.90 1.72
CA PHE A 3 -2.09 20.93 1.81
C PHE A 3 -2.20 20.10 0.54
N VAL A 4 -1.93 18.81 0.67
CA VAL A 4 -2.11 17.83 -0.42
C VAL A 4 -3.59 17.58 -0.68
N ASN A 5 -3.97 17.49 -1.96
CA ASN A 5 -5.30 17.15 -2.42
C ASN A 5 -5.31 15.69 -2.89
N ALA A 6 -5.74 14.77 -2.02
CA ALA A 6 -5.80 13.34 -2.29
C ALA A 6 -6.61 12.98 -3.54
N SER A 7 -7.58 13.80 -3.97
CA SER A 7 -8.37 13.52 -5.19
C SER A 7 -7.56 13.63 -6.49
N THR A 8 -6.39 14.27 -6.45
CA THR A 8 -5.51 14.44 -7.61
C THR A 8 -4.50 13.31 -7.79
N TRP A 9 -4.62 12.27 -6.98
CA TRP A 9 -3.64 11.19 -6.97
C TRP A 9 -3.61 10.38 -8.29
N ASP A 10 -2.42 9.97 -8.73
CA ASP A 10 -2.22 9.17 -9.95
C ASP A 10 -1.34 7.94 -9.66
N PHE A 11 -1.96 6.77 -9.56
CA PHE A 11 -1.26 5.50 -9.29
C PHE A 11 -0.16 5.18 -10.30
N ARG A 12 -0.27 5.69 -11.54
CA ARG A 12 0.73 5.44 -12.59
C ARG A 12 2.07 6.09 -12.30
N ARG A 13 2.09 7.05 -11.37
CA ARG A 13 3.26 7.82 -10.96
C ARG A 13 3.90 7.29 -9.67
N ILE A 14 3.42 6.15 -9.17
CA ILE A 14 3.92 5.47 -7.98
C ILE A 14 4.41 4.07 -8.37
N SER A 15 5.62 3.73 -7.96
CA SER A 15 6.15 2.37 -8.11
C SER A 15 6.70 1.84 -6.80
N LEU A 16 6.49 0.54 -6.58
CA LEU A 16 7.00 -0.21 -5.45
C LEU A 16 8.02 -1.22 -5.93
N VAL A 17 9.19 -1.21 -5.29
CA VAL A 17 10.29 -2.13 -5.58
C VAL A 17 10.64 -2.89 -4.31
N SER A 18 10.73 -4.22 -4.41
CA SER A 18 11.28 -5.08 -3.37
C SER A 18 11.95 -6.27 -4.03
N GLY A 19 13.28 -6.35 -3.98
CA GLY A 19 14.03 -7.41 -4.66
C GLY A 19 13.68 -7.56 -6.14
N GLY A 20 13.13 -8.71 -6.54
CA GLY A 20 12.69 -8.97 -7.91
C GLY A 20 11.32 -8.37 -8.27
N PHE A 21 10.56 -7.92 -7.28
CA PHE A 21 9.25 -7.28 -7.47
C PHE A 21 9.44 -5.80 -7.80
N ASN A 22 9.00 -5.36 -8.98
CA ASN A 22 9.01 -3.96 -9.40
C ASN A 22 7.76 -3.68 -10.24
N VAL A 23 6.80 -2.98 -9.62
CA VAL A 23 5.51 -2.70 -10.27
C VAL A 23 5.04 -1.28 -9.99
N THR A 24 4.22 -0.78 -10.90
CA THR A 24 3.32 0.33 -10.64
C THR A 24 2.22 -0.14 -9.68
N LEU A 25 1.83 0.68 -8.72
CA LEU A 25 0.81 0.34 -7.72
C LEU A 25 -0.63 0.43 -8.27
N ASP A 26 -0.90 -0.29 -9.36
CA ASP A 26 -2.26 -0.40 -9.90
C ASP A 26 -3.19 -1.08 -8.89
N GLY A 27 -4.41 -0.56 -8.76
CA GLY A 27 -5.39 -0.99 -7.77
C GLY A 27 -5.07 -0.63 -6.32
N ALA A 28 -3.96 0.08 -6.03
CA ALA A 28 -3.75 0.66 -4.71
C ALA A 28 -4.78 1.75 -4.43
N ILE A 29 -5.08 1.97 -3.15
CA ILE A 29 -6.00 3.01 -2.71
C ILE A 29 -5.21 3.98 -1.84
N LEU A 30 -5.28 5.26 -2.20
CA LEU A 30 -4.81 6.32 -1.32
C LEU A 30 -5.77 6.42 -0.13
N ILE A 31 -5.28 6.07 1.06
CA ILE A 31 -5.98 6.35 2.31
C ILE A 31 -5.69 7.80 2.65
N ASP A 32 -6.65 8.68 2.38
CA ASP A 32 -6.62 10.06 2.84
C ASP A 32 -6.75 10.07 4.36
N THR A 33 -5.63 10.27 5.06
CA THR A 33 -5.60 10.42 6.52
C THR A 33 -5.95 11.85 6.98
N GLY A 34 -6.30 12.75 6.06
CA GLY A 34 -6.59 14.15 6.33
C GLY A 34 -5.35 15.05 6.24
N PHE A 35 -5.34 16.13 7.04
CA PHE A 35 -4.30 17.16 7.03
C PHE A 35 -2.95 16.61 7.53
N GLY A 36 -2.05 16.27 6.60
CA GLY A 36 -0.70 15.80 6.95
C GLY A 36 0.29 15.90 5.79
N GLU A 37 1.58 15.80 6.12
CA GLU A 37 2.70 15.72 5.17
C GLU A 37 3.01 14.25 4.77
N GLU A 38 2.12 13.32 5.15
CA GLU A 38 2.26 11.88 4.93
C GLU A 38 1.18 11.34 3.99
N VAL A 39 1.53 10.30 3.24
CA VAL A 39 0.66 9.60 2.31
C VAL A 39 0.61 8.13 2.71
N VAL A 40 -0.59 7.62 2.95
CA VAL A 40 -0.81 6.20 3.28
C VAL A 40 -1.46 5.49 2.10
N LEU A 41 -0.80 4.43 1.62
CA LEU A 41 -1.29 3.64 0.49
C LEU A 41 -1.69 2.25 0.97
N GLN A 42 -2.93 1.86 0.68
CA GLN A 42 -3.36 0.49 0.77
C GLN A 42 -3.11 -0.20 -0.57
N VAL A 43 -2.19 -1.17 -0.59
CA VAL A 43 -1.91 -1.97 -1.78
C VAL A 43 -2.86 -3.17 -1.88
N THR A 44 -2.97 -3.76 -3.07
CA THR A 44 -3.74 -4.99 -3.27
C THR A 44 -3.14 -6.16 -2.49
N GLU A 45 -3.95 -7.18 -2.19
CA GLU A 45 -3.48 -8.40 -1.52
C GLU A 45 -2.41 -9.14 -2.34
N GLU A 46 -2.51 -9.09 -3.67
CA GLU A 46 -1.51 -9.66 -4.58
C GLU A 46 -0.15 -8.97 -4.39
N HIS A 47 -0.11 -7.63 -4.45
CA HIS A 47 1.11 -6.86 -4.23
C HIS A 47 1.65 -7.07 -2.81
N ARG A 48 0.76 -7.09 -1.81
CA ARG A 48 1.12 -7.33 -0.41
C ARG A 48 1.80 -8.69 -0.23
N ALA A 49 1.25 -9.75 -0.82
CA ALA A 49 1.82 -11.09 -0.74
C ALA A 49 3.19 -11.18 -1.43
N ALA A 50 3.35 -10.59 -2.61
CA ALA A 50 4.62 -10.57 -3.34
C ALA A 50 5.72 -9.83 -2.56
N VAL A 51 5.40 -8.64 -2.04
CA VAL A 51 6.32 -7.85 -1.22
C VAL A 51 6.71 -8.59 0.05
N THR A 52 5.77 -9.28 0.70
CA THR A 52 6.03 -10.07 1.92
C THR A 52 7.04 -11.19 1.65
N ALA A 53 6.96 -11.85 0.48
CA ALA A 53 7.89 -12.90 0.10
C ALA A 53 9.32 -12.35 -0.12
N GLU A 54 9.44 -11.20 -0.77
CA GLU A 54 10.72 -10.52 -1.01
C GLU A 54 11.35 -10.02 0.29
N VAL A 55 10.56 -9.45 1.19
CA VAL A 55 11.02 -9.04 2.53
C VAL A 55 11.49 -10.25 3.35
N ALA A 56 10.78 -11.38 3.27
CA ALA A 56 11.21 -12.62 3.92
C ALA A 56 12.54 -13.17 3.36
N ALA A 57 12.86 -12.85 2.10
CA ALA A 57 14.15 -13.15 1.47
C ALA A 57 15.26 -12.13 1.82
N GLY A 58 14.95 -11.07 2.57
CA GLY A 58 15.88 -10.04 3.02
C GLY A 58 15.94 -8.79 2.14
N SER A 59 14.98 -8.61 1.22
CA SER A 59 14.90 -7.42 0.36
C SER A 59 14.30 -6.22 1.11
N ASP A 60 14.86 -5.04 0.87
CA ASP A 60 14.24 -3.76 1.28
C ASP A 60 13.04 -3.43 0.40
N VAL A 61 12.09 -2.68 0.97
CA VAL A 61 10.94 -2.14 0.23
C VAL A 61 11.17 -0.66 -0.05
N LEU A 62 11.23 -0.32 -1.33
CA LEU A 62 11.51 1.02 -1.83
C LEU A 62 10.29 1.56 -2.58
N VAL A 63 9.88 2.77 -2.24
CA VAL A 63 8.81 3.50 -2.92
C VAL A 63 9.43 4.62 -3.76
N THR A 64 8.93 4.78 -4.98
CA THR A 64 9.21 5.94 -5.81
C THR A 64 7.91 6.66 -6.15
N LEU A 65 7.86 7.95 -5.81
CA LEU A 65 6.80 8.90 -6.10
C LEU A 65 7.34 9.90 -7.13
N THR A 66 6.81 9.89 -8.34
CA THR A 66 7.22 10.85 -9.37
C THR A 66 6.38 12.12 -9.32
N THR A 67 6.91 13.24 -9.83
CA THR A 67 6.22 14.53 -9.84
C THR A 67 4.80 14.38 -10.38
N GLY A 68 3.83 15.00 -9.72
CA GLY A 68 2.41 14.93 -10.09
C GLY A 68 1.71 13.64 -9.68
N PHE A 69 2.32 12.83 -8.80
CA PHE A 69 1.61 11.74 -8.12
C PHE A 69 0.46 12.27 -7.26
N VAL A 70 0.56 13.50 -6.77
CA VAL A 70 -0.46 14.27 -6.07
C VAL A 70 -0.19 15.75 -6.31
N LYS A 71 -1.22 16.57 -6.18
CA LYS A 71 -1.18 18.02 -6.26
C LYS A 71 -1.76 18.65 -5.01
N ASP A 72 -1.49 19.92 -4.77
CA ASP A 72 -2.20 20.72 -3.77
C ASP A 72 -3.56 21.23 -4.30
N PHE A 73 -4.27 22.01 -3.49
CA PHE A 73 -5.53 22.66 -3.90
C PHE A 73 -5.34 23.85 -4.85
N ALA A 74 -4.12 24.35 -5.03
CA ALA A 74 -3.77 25.37 -6.02
C ALA A 74 -3.34 24.76 -7.39
N GLY A 75 -3.20 23.43 -7.46
CA GLY A 75 -2.81 22.68 -8.66
C GLY A 75 -1.30 22.48 -8.82
N ASN A 76 -0.50 22.86 -7.82
CA ASN A 76 0.95 22.62 -7.79
C ASN A 76 1.23 21.14 -7.58
N ASP A 77 2.18 20.59 -8.34
CA ASP A 77 2.62 19.20 -8.16
C ASP A 77 3.45 19.05 -6.88
N ALA A 78 3.24 17.95 -6.16
CA ALA A 78 4.16 17.57 -5.10
C ALA A 78 5.52 17.18 -5.67
N ASP A 79 6.58 17.46 -4.90
CA ASP A 79 7.94 17.08 -5.23
C ASP A 79 8.08 15.56 -5.36
N SER A 80 8.95 15.12 -6.27
CA SER A 80 9.24 13.70 -6.45
C SER A 80 10.09 13.17 -5.31
N VAL A 81 9.85 11.92 -4.92
CA VAL A 81 10.67 11.18 -3.98
C VAL A 81 11.09 9.86 -4.61
N SER A 82 12.39 9.59 -4.67
CA SER A 82 12.93 8.38 -5.31
C SER A 82 13.55 7.41 -4.31
N ALA A 83 13.27 6.12 -4.52
CA ALA A 83 13.87 5.01 -3.78
C ALA A 83 13.86 5.20 -2.25
N GLN A 84 12.76 5.69 -1.69
CA GLN A 84 12.63 5.86 -0.25
C GLN A 84 12.27 4.53 0.40
N ASN A 85 13.02 4.15 1.43
CA ASN A 85 12.67 2.97 2.24
C ASN A 85 11.32 3.17 2.92
N ALA A 86 10.42 2.22 2.71
CA ALA A 86 9.16 2.16 3.41
C ALA A 86 9.37 1.55 4.80
N THR A 87 8.78 2.18 5.84
CA THR A 87 8.69 1.56 7.16
C THR A 87 7.70 0.40 7.09
N LEU A 88 8.16 -0.80 7.42
CA LEU A 88 7.34 -2.02 7.38
C LEU A 88 6.75 -2.30 8.76
N ALA A 89 5.41 -2.37 8.84
CA ALA A 89 4.69 -2.85 10.00
C ALA A 89 3.90 -4.11 9.61
N MET A 90 4.44 -5.29 9.94
CA MET A 90 3.80 -6.56 9.61
C MET A 90 2.63 -6.83 10.57
N ASP A 91 1.47 -7.20 10.03
CA ASP A 91 0.37 -7.71 10.85
C ASP A 91 0.68 -9.15 11.31
N VAL A 92 0.92 -9.28 12.61
CA VAL A 92 1.20 -10.57 13.26
C VAL A 92 -0.05 -11.16 13.94
N THR A 93 -1.21 -10.51 13.77
CA THR A 93 -2.47 -10.94 14.37
C THR A 93 -3.02 -12.13 13.60
N SER A 94 -3.05 -13.31 14.24
CA SER A 94 -3.64 -14.49 13.63
C SER A 94 -5.18 -14.42 13.66
N PRO A 95 -5.89 -14.83 12.60
CA PRO A 95 -7.34 -14.94 12.65
C PRO A 95 -7.75 -15.99 13.69
N THR A 96 -8.83 -15.71 14.43
CA THR A 96 -9.39 -16.66 15.40
C THR A 96 -10.55 -17.42 14.77
N PHE A 97 -10.42 -18.74 14.64
CA PHE A 97 -11.55 -19.60 14.29
C PHE A 97 -12.35 -19.90 15.57
N VAL A 98 -13.59 -19.42 15.63
CA VAL A 98 -14.45 -19.58 16.81
C VAL A 98 -15.07 -20.97 16.87
N ASP A 99 -15.54 -21.49 15.73
CA ASP A 99 -16.07 -22.84 15.61
C ASP A 99 -16.06 -23.30 14.14
N ALA A 100 -16.02 -24.60 13.91
CA ALA A 100 -16.19 -25.24 12.61
C ALA A 100 -16.98 -26.55 12.81
N GLY A 101 -18.29 -26.49 12.57
CA GLY A 101 -19.19 -27.64 12.67
C GLY A 101 -19.55 -28.23 11.31
N LEU A 102 -19.56 -29.55 11.21
CA LEU A 102 -20.19 -30.30 10.10
C LEU A 102 -21.41 -31.03 10.66
N ASP A 103 -22.60 -30.59 10.29
CA ASP A 103 -23.85 -31.26 10.65
C ASP A 103 -24.17 -32.38 9.64
N LEU A 104 -24.20 -33.61 10.12
CA LEU A 104 -24.56 -34.81 9.35
C LEU A 104 -25.89 -35.43 9.83
N ASN A 105 -26.64 -34.75 10.70
CA ASN A 105 -27.91 -35.28 11.17
C ASN A 105 -28.96 -35.23 10.06
N ASN A 106 -29.37 -36.41 9.60
CA ASN A 106 -30.41 -36.58 8.58
C ASN A 106 -31.83 -36.71 9.18
N GLY A 107 -32.08 -36.05 10.32
CA GLY A 107 -33.38 -35.96 11.01
C GLY A 107 -33.98 -37.29 11.49
N THR A 108 -33.88 -37.59 12.78
CA THR A 108 -34.79 -38.53 13.47
C THR A 108 -35.42 -37.87 14.67
#